data_AF-A0AAE0CJB9-F1
#
_entry.id   AF-A0AAE0CJB9-F1
#
_cell.length_a   1.000
_cell.length_b   1.000
_cell.length_c   1.000
_cell.angle_alpha   90.00
_cell.angle_beta   90.00
_cell.angle_gamma   90.00
#
_symmetry.space_group_name_H-M   'P 1'
#
loop_
_entity.id
_entity.type
_entity.pdbx_description
1 polymer ?
#
loop_
_entity_poly.entity_id
_entity_poly.type
_entity_poly.pdbx_seq_one_letter_code
_entity_poly.pdbx_strand_id
1 'polypeptide(L)'
;MYNWIDAKRQDEAFESNSHAALMYLQLKVNSKANFYCRFSTYRKDWLANIFWRDSHSLFEYQCFRDVLVFDNTYKTNAYAKPFLLFVDVNIHHSTCIFRVALLSDETVQSYRLLLITLMDSISHKHPISILTDIDEAM
;
A
#
# COMPACT_ATOMS: atom_id res chain seq x y z
N MET A 1 18.78 -6.69 25.85
CA MET A 1 19.77 -7.43 25.04
C MET A 1 19.08 -7.75 23.71
N TYR A 2 19.40 -7.03 22.63
CA TYR A 2 18.73 -7.15 21.34
C TYR A 2 19.28 -8.39 20.62
N ASN A 3 18.44 -9.36 20.24
CA ASN A 3 18.89 -10.58 19.59
C ASN A 3 19.20 -10.31 18.11
N TRP A 4 20.44 -9.92 17.82
CA TRP A 4 20.90 -9.55 16.48
C TRP A 4 20.78 -10.69 15.46
N ILE A 5 20.79 -11.95 15.92
CA ILE A 5 20.60 -13.13 15.08
C ILE A 5 19.15 -13.22 14.59
N ASP A 6 18.18 -12.97 15.47
CA ASP A 6 16.76 -13.00 15.11
C ASP A 6 16.38 -11.84 14.19
N ALA A 7 16.92 -10.64 14.43
CA ALA A 7 16.72 -9.49 13.54
C ALA A 7 17.23 -9.79 12.11
N LYS A 8 18.42 -10.39 12.00
CA LYS A 8 18.98 -10.77 10.70
C LYS A 8 18.14 -11.85 9.98
N ARG A 9 17.61 -12.83 10.73
CA ARG A 9 16.72 -13.86 10.17
C ARG A 9 15.39 -13.27 9.68
N GLN A 10 14.84 -12.28 10.39
CA GLN A 10 13.63 -11.57 9.98
C GLN A 10 13.85 -10.77 8.69
N ASP A 11 14.99 -10.08 8.56
CA ASP A 11 15.35 -9.35 7.35
C ASP A 11 15.50 -10.30 6.14
N GLU A 12 16.24 -11.41 6.30
CA GLU A 12 16.41 -12.41 5.23
C GLU A 12 15.07 -13.03 4.78
N ALA A 13 14.17 -13.32 5.74
CA ALA A 13 12.83 -13.82 5.44
C ALA A 13 11.95 -12.77 4.75
N PHE A 14 12.03 -11.50 5.18
CA PHE A 14 11.33 -10.38 4.54
C PHE A 14 11.74 -10.26 3.09
N GLU A 15 13.04 -10.28 2.79
CA GLU A 15 13.57 -10.11 1.43
C GLU A 15 13.11 -11.23 0.49
N SER A 16 13.20 -12.48 0.94
CA SER A 16 12.70 -13.63 0.18
C SER A 16 11.20 -13.50 -0.14
N ASN A 17 10.39 -13.13 0.87
CA ASN A 17 8.96 -12.93 0.70
C ASN A 17 8.63 -11.71 -0.19
N SER A 18 9.43 -10.65 -0.08
CA SER A 18 9.32 -9.45 -0.90
C SER A 18 9.54 -9.75 -2.37
N HIS A 19 10.56 -10.54 -2.68
CA HIS A 19 10.88 -10.94 -4.05
C HIS A 19 9.74 -11.75 -4.68
N ALA A 20 9.20 -12.73 -3.96
CA ALA A 20 8.07 -13.52 -4.42
C ALA A 20 6.80 -12.66 -4.65
N ALA A 21 6.51 -11.74 -3.72
CA ALA A 21 5.39 -10.81 -3.85
C ALA A 21 5.54 -9.88 -5.06
N LEU A 22 6.75 -9.36 -5.30
CA LEU A 22 7.05 -8.52 -6.46
C LEU A 22 6.88 -9.28 -7.77
N MET A 23 7.41 -10.51 -7.87
CA MET A 23 7.20 -11.34 -9.06
C MET A 23 5.71 -11.59 -9.32
N TYR A 24 4.94 -11.91 -8.29
CA TYR A 24 3.49 -12.11 -8.41
C TYR A 24 2.76 -10.84 -8.90
N LEU A 25 3.10 -9.67 -8.34
CA LEU A 25 2.49 -8.41 -8.72
C LEU A 25 2.88 -7.99 -10.15
N GLN A 26 4.13 -8.20 -10.56
CA GLN A 26 4.57 -7.98 -11.94
C GLN A 26 3.84 -8.90 -12.93
N LEU A 27 3.65 -10.18 -12.58
CA LEU A 27 2.83 -11.10 -13.37
C LEU A 27 1.38 -10.60 -13.49
N LYS A 28 0.81 -10.03 -12.43
CA LYS A 28 -0.53 -9.41 -12.49
C LYS A 28 -0.57 -8.17 -13.38
N VAL A 29 0.43 -7.29 -13.32
CA VAL A 29 0.52 -6.12 -14.21
C VAL A 29 0.50 -6.56 -15.68
N ASN A 30 1.22 -7.64 -16.02
CA ASN A 30 1.31 -8.13 -17.39
C ASN A 30 0.06 -8.91 -17.86
N SER A 31 -0.68 -9.53 -16.94
CA SER A 31 -1.81 -10.40 -17.28
C SER A 31 -3.18 -9.72 -17.16
N LYS A 32 -3.31 -8.68 -16.34
CA LYS A 32 -4.59 -8.02 -16.07
C LYS A 32 -4.55 -6.56 -16.51
N ALA A 33 -5.43 -6.22 -17.47
CA ALA A 33 -5.64 -4.84 -17.87
C ALA A 33 -6.01 -3.97 -16.66
N ASN A 34 -5.47 -2.74 -16.61
CA ASN A 34 -5.68 -1.76 -15.55
C ASN A 34 -5.18 -2.15 -14.15
N PHE A 35 -4.52 -3.30 -13.98
CA PHE A 35 -3.80 -3.59 -12.74
C PHE A 35 -2.62 -2.61 -12.60
N TYR A 36 -2.44 -2.02 -11.42
CA TYR A 36 -1.38 -1.06 -11.16
C TYR A 36 -0.53 -1.52 -9.99
N CYS A 37 0.78 -1.45 -10.17
CA CYS A 37 1.75 -1.71 -9.12
C CYS A 37 2.91 -0.75 -9.28
N ARG A 38 3.36 -0.18 -8.16
CA ARG A 38 4.58 0.63 -8.07
C ARG A 38 5.32 0.24 -6.80
N PHE A 39 6.63 0.12 -6.89
CA PHE A 39 7.48 -0.17 -5.75
C PHE A 39 8.77 0.63 -5.84
N SER A 40 9.43 0.80 -4.70
CA SER A 40 10.75 1.40 -4.59
C SER A 40 11.66 0.52 -3.75
N THR A 41 12.95 0.51 -4.09
CA THR A 41 13.98 -0.22 -3.36
C THR A 41 14.89 0.72 -2.57
N TYR A 42 15.47 0.23 -1.48
CA TYR A 42 16.52 0.91 -0.71
C TYR A 42 17.93 0.48 -1.16
N ARG A 43 18.99 0.91 -0.46
CA ARG A 43 20.44 0.81 -0.76
C ARG A 43 21.00 -0.58 -1.14
N LYS A 44 20.21 -1.65 -1.21
CA LYS A 44 20.62 -3.01 -1.60
C LYS A 44 19.47 -3.83 -2.23
N ASP A 45 18.67 -3.23 -3.11
CA ASP A 45 17.49 -3.86 -3.74
C ASP A 45 16.38 -4.31 -2.78
N TRP A 46 16.50 -3.94 -1.50
CA TRP A 46 15.51 -4.24 -0.47
C TRP A 46 14.22 -3.47 -0.70
N LEU A 47 13.09 -4.15 -0.55
CA LEU A 47 11.78 -3.54 -0.76
C LEU A 47 11.53 -2.46 0.29
N ALA A 48 11.55 -1.20 -0.15
CA ALA A 48 11.28 -0.05 0.71
C ALA A 48 9.78 0.18 0.80
N ASN A 49 9.15 0.48 -0.34
CA ASN A 49 7.73 0.76 -0.43
C ASN A 49 7.12 -0.06 -1.55
N ILE A 50 5.89 -0.54 -1.36
CA ILE A 50 5.09 -1.15 -2.43
C ILE A 50 3.66 -0.65 -2.35
N PHE A 51 3.07 -0.40 -3.51
CA PHE A 51 1.69 0.00 -3.67
C PHE A 51 1.09 -0.75 -4.84
N TRP A 52 -0.10 -1.32 -4.65
CA TRP A 52 -0.83 -1.94 -5.74
C TRP A 52 -2.34 -1.74 -5.63
N ARG A 53 -2.99 -1.89 -6.78
CA ARG A 53 -4.43 -1.72 -6.95
C ARG A 53 -4.90 -2.57 -8.12
N ASP A 54 -5.99 -3.31 -7.95
CA ASP A 54 -6.51 -4.17 -9.00
C ASP A 54 -7.42 -3.42 -9.98
N SER A 55 -7.89 -4.10 -11.02
CA SER A 55 -8.77 -3.47 -12.01
C SER A 55 -10.20 -3.24 -11.49
N HIS A 56 -10.66 -4.11 -10.59
CA HIS A 56 -12.02 -4.07 -10.06
C HIS A 56 -12.22 -2.89 -9.13
N SER A 57 -11.31 -2.71 -8.17
CA SER A 57 -11.25 -1.53 -7.33
C SER A 57 -11.31 -0.28 -8.21
N LEU A 58 -10.39 -0.09 -9.17
CA LEU A 58 -10.39 1.11 -10.04
C LEU A 58 -11.78 1.42 -10.65
N PHE A 59 -12.49 0.40 -11.12
CA PHE A 59 -13.84 0.55 -11.65
C PHE A 59 -14.82 1.06 -10.57
N GLU A 60 -14.85 0.42 -9.40
CA GLU A 60 -15.70 0.85 -8.29
C GLU A 60 -15.43 2.29 -7.85
N TYR A 61 -14.15 2.69 -7.78
CA TYR A 61 -13.85 4.09 -7.48
C TYR A 61 -14.34 5.00 -8.57
N GLN A 62 -14.23 4.65 -9.84
CA GLN A 62 -14.74 5.50 -10.90
C GLN A 62 -16.26 5.66 -10.84
N CYS A 63 -16.99 4.68 -10.29
CA CYS A 63 -18.43 4.71 -10.11
C CYS A 63 -18.86 5.53 -8.89
N PHE A 64 -18.19 5.37 -7.74
CA PHE A 64 -18.67 5.89 -6.46
C PHE A 64 -17.89 7.13 -6.00
N ARG A 65 -16.55 7.04 -5.87
CA ARG A 65 -15.66 8.14 -5.41
C ARG A 65 -16.05 8.75 -4.05
N ASP A 66 -16.89 8.10 -3.27
CA ASP A 66 -17.60 8.73 -2.16
C ASP A 66 -16.67 9.02 -0.98
N VAL A 67 -16.08 7.98 -0.37
CA VAL A 67 -15.28 8.15 0.85
C VAL A 67 -14.03 7.27 0.79
N LEU A 68 -12.86 7.90 0.75
CA LEU A 68 -11.60 7.20 0.94
C LEU A 68 -11.28 7.15 2.43
N VAL A 69 -11.38 5.98 3.04
CA VAL A 69 -10.88 5.72 4.38
C VAL A 69 -9.46 5.20 4.27
N PHE A 70 -8.55 5.85 4.97
CA PHE A 70 -7.18 5.42 5.08
C PHE A 70 -6.85 5.19 6.55
N ASP A 71 -6.50 3.94 6.89
CA ASP A 71 -6.15 3.52 8.26
C ASP A 71 -4.70 3.02 8.29
N ASN A 72 -3.90 3.56 9.21
CA ASN A 72 -2.55 3.07 9.47
C ASN A 72 -2.60 2.07 10.62
N THR A 73 -2.58 0.78 10.30
CA THR A 73 -2.48 -0.24 11.36
C THR A 73 -1.05 -0.29 11.88
N TYR A 74 -0.74 0.53 12.88
CA TYR A 74 0.57 0.59 13.48
C TYR A 74 1.05 -0.81 13.93
N LYS A 75 2.20 -1.25 13.40
CA LYS A 75 3.00 -2.42 13.86
C LYS A 75 2.45 -3.84 13.65
N THR A 76 1.48 -4.09 12.76
CA THR A 76 0.90 -5.45 12.65
C THR A 76 1.64 -6.44 11.74
N ASN A 77 2.56 -6.03 10.86
CA ASN A 77 3.33 -7.03 10.10
C ASN A 77 4.54 -7.54 10.91
N ALA A 78 4.92 -8.78 10.63
CA ALA A 78 6.03 -9.48 11.29
C ALA A 78 7.42 -8.80 11.12
N TYR A 79 7.48 -7.72 10.34
CA TYR A 79 8.69 -7.02 9.92
C TYR A 79 8.72 -5.57 10.43
N ALA A 80 7.79 -5.19 11.32
CA ALA A 80 7.67 -3.86 11.90
C ALA A 80 7.56 -2.71 10.86
N LYS A 81 7.02 -3.00 9.66
CA LYS A 81 6.78 -2.00 8.61
C LYS A 81 5.35 -1.46 8.66
N PRO A 82 5.11 -0.17 8.39
CA PRO A 82 3.77 0.37 8.29
C PRO A 82 2.98 -0.31 7.16
N PHE A 83 1.79 -0.79 7.47
CA PHE A 83 0.88 -1.40 6.52
C PHE A 83 -0.40 -0.57 6.42
N LEU A 84 -0.67 -0.14 5.20
CA LEU A 84 -1.61 0.91 4.87
C LEU A 84 -2.71 0.32 3.99
N LEU A 85 -3.93 0.35 4.51
CA LEU A 85 -5.10 -0.12 3.79
C LEU A 85 -5.94 1.08 3.35
N PHE A 86 -6.24 1.14 2.05
CA PHE A 86 -7.22 2.08 1.52
C PHE A 86 -8.53 1.35 1.36
N VAL A 87 -9.56 1.85 2.03
CA VAL A 87 -10.88 1.25 2.08
C VAL A 87 -11.88 2.26 1.57
N ASP A 88 -12.80 1.81 0.72
CA ASP A 88 -13.91 2.60 0.22
C ASP A 88 -15.23 2.01 0.73
N VAL A 89 -16.29 2.81 0.74
CA VAL A 89 -17.64 2.37 1.06
C VAL A 89 -18.50 2.60 -0.17
N ASN A 90 -19.00 1.51 -0.75
CA ASN A 90 -19.87 1.62 -1.92
C ASN A 90 -21.31 2.02 -1.54
N ILE A 91 -22.16 2.29 -2.54
CA ILE A 91 -23.57 2.71 -2.37
C ILE A 91 -24.41 1.69 -1.57
N HIS A 92 -23.98 0.42 -1.50
CA HIS A 92 -24.64 -0.61 -0.69
C HIS A 92 -24.13 -0.65 0.75
N HIS A 93 -23.41 0.37 1.21
CA HIS A 93 -22.74 0.43 2.51
C HIS A 93 -21.79 -0.76 2.75
N SER A 94 -21.30 -1.38 1.67
CA SER A 94 -20.32 -2.46 1.76
C SER A 94 -18.92 -1.88 1.72
N THR A 95 -18.10 -2.32 2.67
CA THR A 95 -16.68 -2.00 2.74
C THR A 95 -15.93 -2.72 1.61
N CYS A 96 -15.27 -1.96 0.74
CA CYS A 96 -14.41 -2.53 -0.29
C CYS A 96 -12.94 -2.15 -0.03
N ILE A 97 -12.07 -3.16 0.06
CA ILE A 97 -10.64 -2.94 0.15
C ILE A 97 -10.15 -2.51 -1.23
N PHE A 98 -9.72 -1.28 -1.29
CA PHE A 98 -9.42 -0.62 -2.54
C PHE A 98 -7.96 -0.79 -2.94
N ARG A 99 -7.05 -0.64 -1.97
CA ARG A 99 -5.59 -0.63 -2.22
C ARG A 99 -4.85 -1.04 -0.98
N VAL A 100 -3.62 -1.44 -1.23
CA VAL A 100 -2.69 -1.78 -0.18
C VAL A 100 -1.37 -1.08 -0.46
N ALA A 101 -0.80 -0.51 0.60
CA ALA A 101 0.56 -0.02 0.62
C ALA A 101 1.32 -0.62 1.79
N LEU A 102 2.59 -0.88 1.56
CA LEU A 102 3.56 -1.18 2.59
C LEU A 102 4.63 -0.10 2.49
N LEU A 103 4.92 0.58 3.59
CA LEU A 103 5.94 1.61 3.64
C LEU A 103 7.18 1.15 4.41
N SER A 104 8.31 1.81 4.18
CA SER A 104 9.53 1.60 4.96
C SER A 104 9.47 2.27 6.33
N ASP A 105 8.72 3.36 6.44
CA ASP A 105 8.74 4.31 7.55
C ASP A 105 7.49 5.20 7.55
N GLU A 106 7.17 5.74 8.73
CA GLU A 106 6.03 6.66 8.97
C GLU A 106 6.50 8.09 8.95
N THR A 107 7.04 8.52 7.82
CA THR A 107 7.41 9.92 7.62
C THR A 107 6.42 10.60 6.70
N VAL A 108 6.24 11.90 6.91
CA VAL A 108 5.42 12.77 6.03
C VAL A 108 5.82 12.62 4.57
N GLN A 109 7.11 12.41 4.27
CA GLN A 109 7.59 12.20 2.90
C GLN A 109 7.10 10.86 2.31
N SER A 110 7.14 9.78 3.09
CA SER A 110 6.65 8.48 2.68
C SER A 110 5.14 8.48 2.43
N TYR A 111 4.35 9.14 3.30
CA TYR A 111 2.92 9.34 3.07
C TYR A 111 2.63 10.23 1.86
N ARG A 112 3.39 11.32 1.68
CA ARG A 112 3.23 12.18 0.50
C ARG A 112 3.49 11.42 -0.80
N LEU A 113 4.54 10.61 -0.85
CA LEU A 113 4.86 9.78 -2.02
C LEU A 113 3.76 8.75 -2.28
N LEU A 114 3.20 8.17 -1.22
CA LEU A 114 2.08 7.24 -1.31
C LEU A 114 0.83 7.92 -1.89
N LEU A 115 0.48 9.10 -1.40
CA LEU A 115 -0.66 9.87 -1.90
C LEU A 115 -0.48 10.32 -3.36
N ILE A 116 0.73 10.70 -3.77
CA ILE A 116 1.02 10.99 -5.18
C ILE A 116 0.82 9.74 -6.04
N THR A 117 1.37 8.60 -5.60
CA THR A 117 1.23 7.31 -6.30
C THR A 117 -0.24 6.87 -6.39
N LEU A 118 -1.01 7.12 -5.32
CA LEU A 118 -2.44 6.93 -5.29
C LEU A 118 -3.12 7.76 -6.39
N MET A 119 -2.84 9.06 -6.46
CA MET A 119 -3.43 9.97 -7.44
C MET A 119 -3.09 9.58 -8.89
N ASP A 120 -1.84 9.23 -9.16
CA ASP A 120 -1.38 8.75 -10.47
C ASP A 120 -2.20 7.52 -10.91
N SER A 121 -2.41 6.61 -9.96
CA SER A 121 -3.13 5.37 -10.23
C SER A 121 -4.65 5.58 -10.42
N ILE A 122 -5.25 6.71 -10.06
CA ILE A 122 -6.69 7.00 -10.30
C ILE A 122 -6.92 8.01 -11.40
N SER A 123 -5.92 8.25 -12.25
CA SER A 123 -6.02 9.25 -13.32
C SER A 123 -6.36 10.63 -12.76
N HIS A 124 -5.82 10.97 -11.58
CA HIS A 124 -6.01 12.26 -10.90
C HIS A 124 -7.47 12.62 -10.58
N LYS A 125 -8.39 11.66 -10.58
CA LYS A 125 -9.74 11.86 -10.05
C LYS A 125 -9.67 11.88 -8.53
N HIS A 126 -9.90 13.02 -7.90
CA HIS A 126 -9.84 13.17 -6.45
C HIS A 126 -11.04 12.51 -5.75
N PRO A 127 -10.87 11.96 -4.53
CA PRO A 127 -11.98 11.47 -3.72
C PRO A 127 -12.84 12.65 -3.25
N ILE A 128 -14.13 12.42 -3.00
CA ILE A 128 -15.03 13.46 -2.49
C ILE A 128 -14.71 13.79 -1.04
N SER A 129 -14.49 12.76 -0.22
CA SER A 129 -14.08 12.90 1.18
C SER A 129 -12.94 11.93 1.52
N ILE A 130 -12.08 12.34 2.44
CA ILE A 130 -11.00 11.51 2.99
C ILE A 130 -11.22 11.42 4.51
N LEU A 131 -11.22 10.20 5.02
CA LEU A 131 -11.20 9.92 6.45
C LEU A 131 -9.86 9.28 6.79
N THR A 132 -9.12 9.90 7.72
CA THR A 132 -7.87 9.37 8.25
C THR A 132 -8.00 9.19 9.75
N ASP A 133 -7.31 8.19 10.31
CA ASP A 133 -7.06 8.19 11.74
C ASP A 133 -6.11 9.36 12.09
N ILE A 134 -6.18 9.86 13.33
CA ILE A 134 -5.35 10.98 13.82
C ILE A 134 -3.95 10.44 14.14
N ASP A 135 -3.22 10.04 13.09
CA ASP A 135 -1.79 9.76 13.17
C ASP A 135 -1.03 11.10 13.09
N GLU A 136 -0.10 11.34 14.02
CA GLU A 136 0.66 12.59 14.11
C GLU A 136 1.55 12.85 12.88
N ALA A 137 1.87 11.79 12.13
CA ALA A 137 2.67 11.87 10.90
C ALA A 137 1.84 12.10 9.62
N MET A 138 0.49 12.11 9.70
CA MET A 138 -0.44 12.36 8.58
C MET A 138 -0.99 13.79 8.54
#